data_AF-A0A8S2QAY7-F1
#
_entry.id   AF-A0A8S2QAY7-F1
#
_cell.length_a   1.000
_cell.length_b   1.000
_cell.length_c   1.000
_cell.angle_alpha   90.00
_cell.angle_beta   90.00
_cell.angle_gamma   90.00
#
_symmetry.space_group_name_H-M   'P 1'
#
loop_
_entity.id
_entity.type
_entity.pdbx_description
1 polymer ?
#
loop_
_entity_poly.entity_id
_entity_poly.type
_entity_poly.pdbx_seq_one_letter_code
_entity_poly.pdbx_strand_id
1 'polypeptide(L)'
;MRKDDVLTQKHQVARYNNITDKVKGPIYVEDAQPGDVLEVEFLKIKTADWGWTGLIPGFGLLHEEFPNPVLKIWKLEGESAWFKEGIHIPLRPFCGECGVARGQKGAFSTIPPYRTGGNIDTKYNVEGTKLLLPIECEGGLFSLGDGHAAQGDGEVA
;
A
#
# COMPACT_ATOMS: atom_id res chain seq x y z
N MET A 1 -18.38 -5.75 17.14
CA MET A 1 -18.28 -4.63 16.20
C MET A 1 -19.67 -4.08 15.99
N ARG A 2 -19.96 -2.85 16.43
CA ARG A 2 -21.31 -2.26 16.30
C ARG A 2 -21.44 -1.60 14.93
N LYS A 3 -22.64 -1.61 14.34
CA LYS A 3 -22.94 -1.01 13.02
C LYS A 3 -22.52 0.47 12.92
N ASP A 4 -22.43 1.14 14.06
CA ASP A 4 -22.10 2.57 14.14
C ASP A 4 -20.59 2.84 13.98
N ASP A 5 -19.72 1.87 14.31
CA ASP A 5 -18.26 1.99 14.16
C ASP A 5 -17.83 2.04 12.68
N VAL A 6 -18.65 1.47 11.78
CA VAL A 6 -18.39 1.43 10.34
C VAL A 6 -18.71 2.77 9.66
N LEU A 7 -19.64 3.54 10.22
CA LEU A 7 -20.05 4.84 9.65
C LEU A 7 -19.08 5.97 10.00
N THR A 8 -18.46 5.92 11.17
CA THR A 8 -17.43 6.89 11.60
C THR A 8 -16.13 6.72 10.82
N GLN A 9 -15.69 5.49 10.54
CA GLN A 9 -14.54 5.25 9.65
C GLN A 9 -14.76 5.83 8.24
N LYS A 10 -15.95 5.62 7.64
CA LYS A 10 -16.26 6.15 6.30
C LYS A 10 -16.16 7.68 6.20
N HIS A 11 -16.46 8.40 7.28
CA HIS A 11 -16.39 9.86 7.30
C HIS A 11 -15.00 10.42 7.59
N GLN A 12 -14.11 9.65 8.23
CA GLN A 12 -12.71 10.04 8.42
C GLN A 12 -11.88 9.82 7.15
N VAL A 13 -12.08 8.71 6.43
CA VAL A 13 -11.33 8.39 5.20
C VAL A 13 -11.62 9.39 4.07
N ALA A 14 -12.85 9.91 3.98
CA ALA A 14 -13.25 10.87 2.95
C ALA A 14 -12.65 12.29 3.11
N ARG A 15 -11.91 12.57 4.19
CA ARG A 15 -11.30 13.89 4.45
C ARG A 15 -9.78 13.92 4.38
N TYR A 16 -9.11 12.78 4.19
CA TYR A 16 -7.71 12.81 3.81
C TYR A 16 -7.61 13.20 2.33
N ASN A 17 -7.07 14.40 2.12
CA ASN A 17 -6.87 15.05 0.84
C ASN A 17 -6.35 14.09 -0.23
N ASN A 18 -6.72 14.33 -1.49
CA ASN A 18 -6.29 13.65 -2.72
C ASN A 18 -4.76 13.67 -2.98
N ILE A 19 -3.90 13.44 -2.00
CA ILE A 19 -2.45 13.60 -2.07
C ILE A 19 -1.66 12.41 -1.51
N THR A 20 -2.25 11.54 -0.70
CA THR A 20 -1.62 10.28 -0.25
C THR A 20 -1.96 9.12 -1.19
N ASP A 21 -1.20 8.04 -1.10
CA ASP A 21 -1.44 6.75 -1.77
C ASP A 21 -1.69 6.86 -3.27
N LYS A 22 -0.72 7.53 -3.91
CA LYS A 22 -0.72 7.74 -5.36
C LYS A 22 -0.22 6.48 -6.06
N VAL A 23 -1.11 5.84 -6.79
CA VAL A 23 -0.76 4.81 -7.76
C VAL A 23 -0.32 5.37 -9.11
N LYS A 24 0.51 4.60 -9.81
CA LYS A 24 0.83 4.72 -11.22
C LYS A 24 0.02 3.69 -12.00
N GLY A 25 -0.47 4.11 -13.17
CA GLY A 25 -1.39 3.32 -14.00
C GLY A 25 -2.55 4.19 -14.51
N PRO A 26 -3.63 3.56 -15.01
CA PRO A 26 -3.75 2.12 -15.20
C PRO A 26 -2.94 1.63 -16.42
N ILE A 27 -2.32 0.46 -16.26
CA ILE A 27 -1.74 -0.32 -17.35
C ILE A 27 -2.84 -1.21 -17.91
N TYR A 28 -3.14 -1.05 -19.19
CA TYR A 28 -4.07 -1.92 -19.91
C TYR A 28 -3.29 -3.13 -20.45
N VAL A 29 -3.78 -4.33 -20.15
CA VAL A 29 -3.22 -5.61 -20.63
C VAL A 29 -4.08 -6.09 -21.78
N GLU A 30 -3.50 -6.18 -22.99
CA GLU A 30 -4.21 -6.63 -24.18
C GLU A 30 -4.87 -8.00 -23.95
N ASP A 31 -6.06 -8.17 -24.51
CA ASP A 31 -6.89 -9.37 -24.46
C ASP A 31 -7.37 -9.85 -23.07
N ALA A 32 -6.94 -9.23 -21.97
CA ALA A 32 -7.40 -9.56 -20.62
C ALA A 32 -8.90 -9.31 -20.45
N GLN A 33 -9.67 -10.32 -20.03
CA GLN A 33 -11.12 -10.25 -19.87
C GLN A 33 -11.59 -10.48 -18.43
N PRO A 34 -12.77 -9.98 -18.05
CA PRO A 34 -13.40 -10.34 -16.78
C PRO A 34 -13.52 -11.87 -16.61
N GLY A 35 -13.01 -12.38 -15.49
CA GLY A 35 -12.92 -13.82 -15.20
C GLY A 35 -11.51 -14.38 -15.30
N ASP A 36 -10.59 -13.68 -15.98
CA ASP A 36 -9.17 -14.04 -16.02
C ASP A 36 -8.46 -13.72 -14.69
N VAL A 37 -7.21 -14.15 -14.59
CA VAL A 37 -6.30 -13.81 -13.49
C VAL A 37 -5.08 -13.12 -14.07
N LEU A 38 -4.77 -11.93 -13.57
CA LEU A 38 -3.52 -11.24 -13.86
C LEU A 38 -2.44 -11.75 -12.90
N GLU A 39 -1.36 -12.32 -13.45
CA GLU A 39 -0.12 -12.61 -12.71
C GLU A 39 0.83 -11.42 -12.84
N VAL A 40 1.25 -10.86 -11.70
CA VAL A 40 2.24 -9.78 -11.62
C VAL A 40 3.49 -10.33 -10.96
N GLU A 41 4.56 -10.48 -11.74
CA GLU A 41 5.88 -10.86 -11.23
C GLU A 41 6.74 -9.61 -10.97
N PHE A 42 7.21 -9.46 -9.73
CA PHE A 42 8.10 -8.36 -9.36
C PHE A 42 9.54 -8.69 -9.74
N LEU A 43 9.98 -8.23 -10.91
CA LEU A 43 11.33 -8.53 -11.40
C LEU A 43 12.42 -7.73 -10.68
N LYS A 44 12.14 -6.46 -10.37
CA LYS A 44 13.08 -5.57 -9.69
C LYS A 44 12.35 -4.42 -8.99
N ILE A 45 12.76 -4.11 -7.77
CA ILE A 45 12.25 -3.02 -6.93
C ILE A 45 13.46 -2.23 -6.41
N LYS A 46 13.49 -0.93 -6.73
CA LYS A 46 14.53 -0.02 -6.25
C LYS A 46 13.89 1.03 -5.35
N THR A 47 14.48 1.23 -4.19
CA THR A 47 14.11 2.34 -3.31
C THR A 47 14.71 3.66 -3.82
N ALA A 48 14.18 4.77 -3.31
CA ALA A 48 14.94 6.02 -3.24
C ALA A 48 16.09 5.89 -2.22
N ASP A 49 16.82 6.97 -2.01
CA ASP A 49 17.87 7.13 -0.99
C ASP A 49 17.32 7.61 0.38
N TRP A 50 16.02 7.91 0.46
CA TRP A 50 15.34 8.32 1.69
C TRP A 50 13.90 7.80 1.74
N GLY A 51 13.30 7.86 2.94
CA GLY A 51 11.89 7.54 3.19
C GLY A 51 11.37 8.24 4.44
N TRP A 52 10.11 8.03 4.80
CA TRP A 52 9.52 8.62 6.00
C TRP A 52 8.58 7.63 6.70
N THR A 53 8.40 7.82 8.00
CA THR A 53 7.35 7.17 8.80
C THR A 53 6.66 8.24 9.63
N GLY A 54 5.33 8.20 9.68
CA GLY A 54 4.53 9.12 10.48
C GLY A 54 3.72 8.37 11.54
N LEU A 55 3.63 8.94 12.74
CA LEU A 55 2.51 8.66 13.65
C LEU A 55 1.48 9.75 13.42
N ILE A 56 0.28 9.37 13.00
CA ILE A 56 -0.79 10.29 12.62
C ILE A 56 -1.86 10.23 13.72
N PRO A 57 -2.18 11.34 14.41
CA PRO A 57 -3.18 11.33 15.48
C PRO A 57 -4.53 10.77 15.02
N GLY A 58 -5.01 9.74 15.74
CA GLY A 58 -6.27 9.07 15.43
C GLY A 58 -6.21 8.05 14.28
N PHE A 59 -5.02 7.64 13.84
CA PHE A 59 -4.80 6.62 12.81
C PHE A 59 -3.79 5.57 13.31
N GLY A 60 -3.90 4.34 12.81
CA GLY A 60 -3.07 3.22 13.24
C GLY A 60 -3.66 2.48 14.45
N LEU A 61 -3.11 1.30 14.76
CA LEU A 61 -3.61 0.45 15.84
C LEU A 61 -3.33 1.05 17.22
N LEU A 62 -2.22 1.78 17.36
CA LEU A 62 -1.70 2.29 18.64
C LEU A 62 -1.94 3.80 18.84
N HIS A 63 -2.94 4.36 18.16
CA HIS A 63 -3.18 5.81 18.15
C HIS A 63 -3.57 6.38 19.52
N GLU A 64 -4.06 5.54 20.44
CA GLU A 64 -4.41 5.95 21.81
C GLU A 64 -3.15 6.05 22.69
N GLU A 65 -2.20 5.12 22.54
CA GLU A 65 -0.92 5.11 23.25
C GLU A 65 0.05 6.19 22.72
N PHE A 66 -0.05 6.51 21.44
CA PHE A 66 0.79 7.53 20.78
C PHE A 66 -0.07 8.66 20.17
N PRO A 67 -0.69 9.51 21.00
CA PRO A 67 -1.65 10.52 20.51
C PRO A 67 -1.00 11.73 19.82
N ASN A 68 0.32 11.91 19.97
CA ASN A 68 1.04 13.06 19.45
C ASN A 68 1.63 12.73 18.06
N PRO A 69 1.57 13.67 17.10
CA PRO A 69 2.13 13.44 15.78
C PRO A 69 3.66 13.31 15.85
N VAL A 70 4.21 12.35 15.11
CA VAL A 70 5.65 12.15 14.95
C VAL A 70 5.97 11.98 13.47
N LEU A 71 7.08 12.57 13.03
CA LEU A 71 7.63 12.33 11.70
C LEU A 71 9.09 11.90 11.85
N LYS A 72 9.43 10.73 11.32
CA LYS A 72 10.81 10.29 11.17
C LYS A 72 11.18 10.29 9.70
N ILE A 73 12.22 11.03 9.36
CA ILE A 73 12.88 10.93 8.05
C ILE A 73 14.00 9.90 8.14
N TRP A 74 14.01 8.99 7.19
CA TRP A 74 14.97 7.89 7.09
C TRP A 74 15.96 8.15 5.97
N LYS A 75 17.23 7.83 6.25
CA LYS A 75 18.24 7.66 5.22
C LYS A 75 18.35 6.18 4.89
N LEU A 76 18.27 5.85 3.60
CA LEU A 76 18.36 4.48 3.10
C LEU A 76 19.76 4.28 2.53
N GLU A 77 20.56 3.41 3.15
CA GLU A 77 21.97 3.20 2.80
C GLU A 77 22.25 1.72 2.57
N GLY A 78 22.60 1.37 1.33
CA GLY A 78 22.84 -0.01 0.93
C GLY A 78 21.58 -0.87 1.14
N GLU A 79 21.69 -1.83 2.05
CA GLU A 79 20.62 -2.79 2.37
C GLU A 79 19.94 -2.50 3.71
N SER A 80 20.15 -1.32 4.30
CA SER A 80 19.52 -0.95 5.58
C SER A 80 19.07 0.51 5.69
N ALA A 81 18.14 0.79 6.59
CA ALA A 81 17.77 2.14 7.04
C ALA A 81 18.30 2.40 8.46
N TRP A 82 18.88 3.58 8.68
CA TRP A 82 19.39 3.95 10.01
C TRP A 82 18.24 4.39 10.94
N PHE A 83 18.04 3.67 12.06
CA PHE A 83 17.02 4.02 13.05
C PHE A 83 17.60 4.89 14.17
N LYS A 84 18.63 4.38 14.85
CA LYS A 84 19.42 5.05 15.90
C LYS A 84 20.78 4.36 16.04
N GLU A 85 21.66 4.87 16.90
CA GLU A 85 22.97 4.26 17.15
C GLU A 85 22.85 2.76 17.47
N GLY A 86 23.59 1.95 16.71
CA GLY A 86 23.59 0.49 16.83
C GLY A 86 22.31 -0.20 16.32
N ILE A 87 21.32 0.53 15.79
CA ILE A 87 20.08 -0.06 15.27
C ILE A 87 19.83 0.34 13.82
N HIS A 88 19.89 -0.68 12.97
CA HIS A 88 19.62 -0.61 11.54
C HIS A 88 18.43 -1.53 11.22
N ILE A 89 17.55 -1.06 10.33
CA ILE A 89 16.42 -1.83 9.83
C ILE A 89 16.80 -2.40 8.47
N PRO A 90 16.80 -3.73 8.27
CA PRO A 90 17.05 -4.32 6.96
C PRO A 90 15.99 -3.88 5.95
N LEU A 91 16.43 -3.50 4.75
CA LEU A 91 15.52 -3.16 3.66
C LEU A 91 14.98 -4.44 3.03
N ARG A 92 13.67 -4.43 2.75
CA ARG A 92 13.00 -5.46 1.98
C ARG A 92 11.88 -4.78 1.20
N PRO A 93 12.22 -4.08 0.11
CA PRO A 93 11.31 -3.14 -0.50
C PRO A 93 10.18 -3.84 -1.28
N PHE A 94 9.00 -3.23 -1.25
CA PHE A 94 7.80 -3.70 -1.95
C PHE A 94 6.83 -2.53 -2.24
N CYS A 95 5.80 -2.80 -3.02
CA CYS A 95 4.67 -1.88 -3.23
C CYS A 95 3.50 -2.30 -2.31
N GLY A 96 3.06 -1.42 -1.41
CA GLY A 96 1.90 -1.60 -0.54
C GLY A 96 0.60 -1.63 -1.35
N GLU A 97 0.52 -0.76 -2.36
CA GLU A 97 -0.60 -0.72 -3.29
C GLU A 97 -0.31 -1.46 -4.61
N CYS A 98 -1.07 -2.51 -4.90
CA CYS A 98 -1.07 -3.24 -6.17
C CYS A 98 -2.47 -3.78 -6.45
N GLY A 99 -3.09 -3.41 -7.57
CA GLY A 99 -4.44 -3.86 -7.87
C GLY A 99 -4.91 -3.64 -9.30
N VAL A 100 -5.99 -4.32 -9.68
CA VAL A 100 -6.71 -4.16 -10.95
C VAL A 100 -8.05 -3.44 -10.71
N ALA A 101 -8.60 -2.83 -11.75
CA ALA A 101 -9.88 -2.14 -11.66
C ALA A 101 -11.01 -3.12 -11.29
N ARG A 102 -11.94 -2.61 -10.49
CA ARG A 102 -13.14 -3.33 -10.05
C ARG A 102 -14.17 -3.37 -11.18
N GLY A 103 -14.93 -4.46 -11.27
CA GLY A 103 -16.02 -4.64 -12.24
C GLY A 103 -17.25 -3.73 -12.03
N GLN A 104 -17.07 -2.60 -11.34
CA GLN A 104 -18.09 -1.63 -10.97
C GLN A 104 -17.68 -0.26 -11.49
N LYS A 105 -18.64 0.51 -12.04
CA LYS A 105 -18.38 1.89 -12.47
C LYS A 105 -18.24 2.80 -11.26
N GLY A 106 -17.29 3.73 -11.32
CA GLY A 106 -17.12 4.79 -10.33
C GLY A 106 -15.67 4.95 -9.89
N ALA A 107 -15.42 5.97 -9.09
CA ALA A 107 -14.15 6.14 -8.39
C ALA A 107 -14.19 5.33 -7.09
N PHE A 108 -13.13 4.58 -6.83
CA PHE A 108 -12.94 3.85 -5.58
C PHE A 108 -11.70 4.39 -4.88
N SER A 109 -11.79 4.52 -3.55
CA SER A 109 -10.62 4.83 -2.72
C SER A 109 -9.60 3.71 -2.84
N THR A 110 -8.31 4.01 -2.85
CA THR A 110 -7.24 3.00 -2.87
C THR A 110 -7.08 2.30 -1.51
N ILE A 111 -7.50 2.99 -0.43
CA ILE A 111 -7.64 2.46 0.93
C ILE A 111 -9.13 2.24 1.25
N PRO A 112 -9.57 1.09 1.80
CA PRO A 112 -8.82 -0.13 2.13
C PRO A 112 -8.59 -1.03 0.90
N PRO A 113 -7.91 -2.19 1.04
CA PRO A 113 -7.81 -3.16 -0.06
C PRO A 113 -9.17 -3.76 -0.45
N TYR A 114 -9.25 -4.26 -1.68
CA TYR A 114 -10.36 -4.99 -2.25
C TYR A 114 -9.93 -6.40 -2.69
N ARG A 115 -10.91 -7.21 -3.13
CA ARG A 115 -10.63 -8.52 -3.75
C ARG A 115 -9.77 -8.43 -5.02
N THR A 116 -9.74 -7.27 -5.69
CA THR A 116 -8.92 -6.98 -6.87
C THR A 116 -7.55 -6.38 -6.52
N GLY A 117 -7.14 -6.44 -5.25
CA GLY A 117 -5.93 -5.80 -4.74
C GLY A 117 -6.21 -4.38 -4.21
N GLY A 118 -5.28 -3.45 -4.40
CA GLY A 118 -5.31 -2.12 -3.78
C GLY A 118 -4.28 -2.03 -2.67
N ASN A 119 -4.59 -1.37 -1.55
CA ASN A 119 -3.73 -1.22 -0.36
C ASN A 119 -3.58 -2.51 0.45
N ILE A 120 -2.88 -3.51 -0.08
CA ILE A 120 -2.77 -4.85 0.55
C ILE A 120 -1.67 -4.87 1.62
N ASP A 121 -0.68 -3.97 1.54
CA ASP A 121 0.41 -3.80 2.53
C ASP A 121 1.08 -5.11 2.92
N THR A 122 1.27 -5.97 1.93
CA THR A 122 1.85 -7.29 2.09
C THR A 122 3.34 -7.23 1.80
N LYS A 123 4.17 -7.21 2.87
CA LYS A 123 5.64 -7.16 2.81
C LYS A 123 6.32 -8.31 2.03
N TYR A 124 5.54 -9.29 1.58
CA TYR A 124 5.98 -10.40 0.75
C TYR A 124 5.90 -10.10 -0.76
N ASN A 125 5.33 -8.97 -1.19
CA ASN A 125 5.31 -8.51 -2.59
C ASN A 125 6.68 -7.97 -3.06
N VAL A 126 7.71 -8.79 -2.92
CA VAL A 126 9.12 -8.43 -3.13
C VAL A 126 9.64 -8.99 -4.44
N GLU A 127 10.86 -8.61 -4.83
CA GLU A 127 11.54 -9.17 -6.00
C GLU A 127 11.48 -10.72 -6.02
N GLY A 128 11.12 -11.29 -7.16
CA GLY A 128 10.99 -12.74 -7.39
C GLY A 128 9.65 -13.34 -6.95
N THR A 129 8.72 -12.54 -6.42
CA THR A 129 7.38 -13.02 -6.05
C THR A 129 6.33 -12.73 -7.12
N LYS A 130 5.21 -13.47 -7.04
CA LYS A 130 4.09 -13.37 -7.96
C LYS A 130 2.81 -13.05 -7.20
N LEU A 131 2.14 -11.98 -7.61
CA LEU A 131 0.81 -11.59 -7.12
C LEU A 131 -0.24 -11.96 -8.16
N LEU A 132 -1.29 -12.67 -7.74
CA LEU A 132 -2.40 -13.08 -8.60
C LEU A 132 -3.63 -12.24 -8.30
N LEU A 133 -4.15 -11.54 -9.30
CA LEU A 133 -5.28 -10.61 -9.16
C LEU A 133 -6.44 -11.03 -10.07
N PRO A 134 -7.68 -11.17 -9.55
CA PRO A 134 -8.83 -11.49 -10.38
C PRO A 134 -9.20 -10.30 -11.25
N ILE A 135 -9.29 -10.50 -12.57
CA ILE A 135 -9.70 -9.47 -13.52
C ILE A 135 -11.22 -9.37 -13.51
N GLU A 136 -11.74 -8.17 -13.23
CA GLU A 136 -13.16 -7.87 -13.26
C GLU A 136 -13.54 -6.84 -14.34
N CYS A 137 -12.53 -6.25 -15.00
CA CYS A 137 -12.67 -5.28 -16.08
C CYS A 137 -11.80 -5.68 -17.27
N GLU A 138 -12.29 -5.41 -18.48
CA GLU A 138 -11.48 -5.54 -19.69
C GLU A 138 -10.15 -4.79 -19.54
N GLY A 139 -9.06 -5.44 -19.92
CA GLY A 139 -7.71 -4.93 -19.82
C GLY A 139 -7.09 -5.01 -18.43
N GLY A 140 -7.83 -5.43 -17.40
CA GLY A 140 -7.41 -5.46 -15.99
C GLY A 140 -7.24 -4.07 -15.36
N LEU A 141 -6.61 -3.13 -16.07
CA LEU A 141 -6.32 -1.76 -15.62
C LEU A 141 -5.46 -1.76 -14.36
N PHE A 142 -4.34 -2.50 -14.41
CA PHE A 142 -3.43 -2.68 -13.28
C PHE A 142 -2.77 -1.36 -12.87
N SER A 143 -2.73 -1.09 -11.58
CA SER A 143 -2.06 0.06 -10.98
C SER A 143 -1.28 -0.37 -9.75
N LEU A 144 -0.17 0.33 -9.50
CA LEU A 144 0.69 0.09 -8.35
C LEU A 144 1.26 1.40 -7.78
N GLY A 145 1.53 1.42 -6.49
CA GLY A 145 2.00 2.61 -5.78
C GLY A 145 2.49 2.27 -4.39
N ASP A 146 2.56 3.30 -3.56
CA ASP A 146 2.91 3.20 -2.13
C ASP A 146 4.16 2.35 -1.87
N GLY A 147 5.32 2.90 -2.21
CA GLY A 147 6.60 2.18 -2.09
C GLY A 147 7.09 2.14 -0.65
N HIS A 148 7.29 0.94 -0.11
CA HIS A 148 7.84 0.72 1.22
C HIS A 148 9.27 0.22 1.12
N ALA A 149 10.17 0.81 1.91
CA ALA A 149 11.55 0.32 2.01
C ALA A 149 11.67 -0.88 2.97
N ALA A 150 10.84 -0.88 4.02
CA ALA A 150 10.68 -1.95 4.99
C ALA A 150 9.34 -1.77 5.73
N GLN A 151 8.65 -2.86 6.03
CA GLN A 151 7.41 -2.86 6.82
C GLN A 151 7.34 -4.10 7.71
N GLY A 152 6.79 -3.96 8.92
CA GLY A 152 6.40 -5.07 9.78
C GLY A 152 5.07 -5.70 9.37
N ASP A 153 4.76 -6.89 9.88
CA ASP A 153 3.41 -7.44 9.74
C ASP A 153 2.42 -6.60 10.54
N GLY A 154 1.29 -6.26 9.91
CA GLY A 154 0.19 -5.54 10.53
C GLY A 154 0.28 -4.02 10.51
N GLU A 155 1.41 -3.43 10.08
CA GLU A 155 1.57 -1.98 9.89
C GLU A 155 0.93 -1.14 11.03
N VAL A 156 1.30 -1.44 12.28
CA VAL A 156 0.50 -1.07 13.45
C VAL A 156 0.56 0.40 13.87
N ALA A 157 1.47 1.18 13.27
CA ALA A 157 1.85 2.52 13.72
C ALA A 157 0.91 3.61 13.20
#